data_AF-A0A8H6FDP2-F1
#
_entry.id   AF-A0A8H6FDP2-F1
#
_cell.length_a   1.000
_cell.length_b   1.000
_cell.length_c   1.000
_cell.angle_alpha   90.00
_cell.angle_beta   90.00
_cell.angle_gamma   90.00
#
_symmetry.space_group_name_H-M   'P 1'
#
loop_
_entity.id
_entity.type
_entity.pdbx_description
1 polymer ?
#
loop_
_entity_poly.entity_id
_entity_poly.type
_entity_poly.pdbx_seq_one_letter_code
_entity_poly.pdbx_strand_id
1 'polypeptide(L)'
;MRELRIHTIIQSHFKVYDASGRHPFSILFGLCRRSDKDPRPLLFETAGSAMDVPYALANGLLEIKQQDPQDAKQWLPVDLSRLNQVAPKESYCLSLSSPINRKEPYRKHFTLYHYEIHEHGPLASILKPGKKYAITLASKDLGVILWTSSDGKKFVDNGEQPSCDSEPVKLVNSKPGAGKAEFAVVESLSWPPTVETRIRLCVPSSSSDTAPANAGSSSRTALEVSVINHGSYAVTVQTRGHQRFLIPWGLLQPEPGACDNRMRIIDATAHTPPTSSLQVVHSVTGEVVRENNGQRGIGPSIDPITDKRPKAADVVTLNPEVPYLREIDLGAFVDGLVDGKYTVQMRPERCRWWPGEVEKEEGEDGRVPAHLCRNLNPPLMLESQDKVELRIRDGTVKHNM
;
A
#
# COMPACT_ATOMS: atom_id res chain seq x y z
N MET A 1 -29.32 31.73 5.37
CA MET A 1 -27.83 31.77 5.47
C MET A 1 -27.25 31.36 4.12
N ARG A 2 -26.18 32.01 3.67
CA ARG A 2 -25.43 31.53 2.49
C ARG A 2 -24.62 30.30 2.93
N GLU A 3 -24.55 29.29 2.07
CA GLU A 3 -23.79 28.05 2.29
C GLU A 3 -22.76 27.89 1.16
N LEU A 4 -21.55 27.48 1.48
CA LEU A 4 -20.57 27.05 0.50
C LEU A 4 -20.42 25.53 0.54
N ARG A 5 -20.63 24.90 -0.62
CA ARG A 5 -20.70 23.44 -0.73
C ARG A 5 -19.33 22.83 -1.03
N ILE A 6 -18.85 22.01 -0.10
CA ILE A 6 -17.64 21.19 -0.27
C ILE A 6 -18.06 19.74 -0.49
N HIS A 7 -17.46 19.07 -1.46
CA HIS A 7 -17.65 17.64 -1.64
C HIS A 7 -16.67 16.89 -0.75
N THR A 8 -17.21 16.22 0.27
CA THR A 8 -16.44 15.48 1.26
C THR A 8 -16.71 13.98 1.14
N ILE A 9 -15.65 13.17 1.09
CA ILE A 9 -15.71 11.71 1.12
C ILE A 9 -14.86 11.23 2.30
N ILE A 10 -15.38 10.28 3.07
CA ILE A 10 -14.64 9.62 4.17
C ILE A 10 -14.26 8.20 3.76
N GLN A 11 -13.02 7.80 4.05
CA GLN A 11 -12.54 6.43 3.87
C GLN A 11 -11.52 6.07 4.95
N SER A 12 -11.29 4.79 5.21
CA SER A 12 -10.15 4.33 6.03
C SER A 12 -8.95 4.07 5.13
N HIS A 13 -7.76 4.52 5.55
CA HIS A 13 -6.54 4.27 4.77
C HIS A 13 -6.17 2.79 4.75
N PHE A 14 -6.48 2.07 5.83
CA PHE A 14 -6.34 0.62 5.89
C PHE A 14 -7.65 -0.03 6.34
N LYS A 15 -7.84 -1.30 6.01
CA LYS A 15 -9.00 -2.07 6.47
C LYS A 15 -8.84 -2.62 7.89
N VAL A 16 -7.66 -2.48 8.48
CA VAL A 16 -7.31 -3.00 9.80
C VAL A 16 -6.59 -1.90 10.59
N TYR A 17 -7.09 -1.62 11.78
CA TYR A 17 -6.44 -0.80 12.80
C TYR A 17 -5.70 -1.72 13.78
N ASP A 18 -4.41 -1.44 13.98
CA ASP A 18 -3.54 -2.16 14.91
C ASP A 18 -3.52 -1.46 16.26
N ALA A 19 -4.15 -2.04 17.28
CA ALA A 19 -4.25 -1.42 18.59
C ALA A 19 -2.89 -1.32 19.32
N SER A 20 -1.89 -2.10 18.91
CA SER A 20 -0.51 -1.99 19.38
C SER A 20 0.27 -0.81 18.80
N GLY A 21 -0.34 -0.04 17.87
CA GLY A 21 0.21 1.15 17.21
C GLY A 21 1.42 0.92 16.32
N ARG A 22 1.86 -0.33 16.14
CA ARG A 22 3.01 -0.68 15.30
C ARG A 22 2.73 -0.41 13.83
N HIS A 23 1.48 -0.55 13.38
CA HIS A 23 1.04 -0.13 12.05
C HIS A 23 0.29 1.21 12.10
N PRO A 24 0.75 2.26 11.38
CA PRO A 24 0.06 3.53 11.35
C PRO A 24 -1.31 3.38 10.68
N PHE A 25 -2.30 4.10 11.21
CA PHE A 25 -3.66 4.06 10.71
C PHE A 25 -4.24 5.46 10.66
N SER A 26 -4.96 5.77 9.57
CA SER A 26 -5.62 7.06 9.41
C SER A 26 -7.02 6.94 8.81
N ILE A 27 -7.87 7.89 9.19
CA ILE A 27 -9.12 8.19 8.51
C ILE A 27 -8.82 9.23 7.44
N LEU A 28 -9.20 8.92 6.20
CA LEU A 28 -9.01 9.78 5.04
C LEU A 28 -10.24 10.63 4.80
N PHE A 29 -10.00 11.93 4.64
CA PHE A 29 -10.98 12.90 4.18
C PHE A 29 -10.56 13.41 2.81
N GLY A 30 -11.38 13.14 1.80
CA GLY A 30 -11.24 13.74 0.48
C GLY A 30 -12.16 14.94 0.34
N LEU A 31 -11.58 16.12 0.14
CA LEU A 31 -12.30 17.39 0.08
C LEU A 31 -12.14 18.06 -1.29
N CYS A 32 -13.24 18.48 -1.91
CA CYS A 32 -13.19 19.14 -3.22
C CYS A 32 -14.26 20.22 -3.36
N ARG A 33 -13.85 21.43 -3.78
CA ARG A 33 -14.77 22.47 -4.27
C ARG A 33 -15.23 22.09 -5.68
N ARG A 34 -16.54 21.87 -5.88
CA ARG A 34 -17.05 21.39 -7.19
C ARG A 34 -17.56 22.50 -8.09
N SER A 35 -18.29 23.47 -7.56
CA SER A 35 -19.11 24.41 -8.35
C SER A 35 -19.09 25.84 -7.79
N ASP A 36 -18.00 26.21 -7.13
CA ASP A 36 -17.74 27.55 -6.62
C ASP A 36 -17.31 28.50 -7.75
N LYS A 37 -17.56 29.79 -7.59
CA LYS A 37 -17.19 30.87 -8.54
C LYS A 37 -15.99 31.69 -8.09
N ASP A 38 -15.43 31.46 -6.90
CA ASP A 38 -14.23 32.16 -6.46
C ASP A 38 -12.96 31.54 -7.11
N PRO A 39 -12.14 32.32 -7.85
CA PRO A 39 -10.92 31.84 -8.48
C PRO A 39 -9.80 31.49 -7.49
N ARG A 40 -9.86 32.04 -6.27
CA ARG A 40 -8.82 31.83 -5.25
C ARG A 40 -8.98 30.47 -4.58
N PRO A 41 -7.89 29.87 -4.05
CA PRO A 41 -7.99 28.73 -3.14
C PRO A 41 -8.84 29.07 -1.91
N LEU A 42 -9.49 28.04 -1.35
CA LEU A 42 -10.22 28.17 -0.10
C LEU A 42 -9.36 27.59 1.01
N LEU A 43 -9.12 28.38 2.05
CA LEU A 43 -8.37 28.02 3.23
C LEU A 43 -9.32 27.84 4.40
N PHE A 44 -9.16 26.78 5.19
CA PHE A 44 -9.94 26.60 6.40
C PHE A 44 -9.21 25.82 7.48
N GLU A 45 -9.59 26.05 8.73
CA GLU A 45 -9.04 25.31 9.88
C GLU A 45 -9.78 24.00 10.13
N THR A 46 -9.02 22.96 10.45
CA THR A 46 -9.54 21.63 10.78
C THR A 46 -10.01 21.51 12.23
N ALA A 47 -9.49 22.31 13.15
CA ALA A 47 -9.88 22.27 14.56
C ALA A 47 -11.38 22.53 14.73
N GLY A 48 -12.03 21.73 15.56
CA GLY A 48 -13.47 21.88 15.83
C GLY A 48 -14.40 21.54 14.65
N SER A 49 -13.85 20.95 13.57
CA SER A 49 -14.61 20.59 12.37
C SER A 49 -14.79 19.08 12.24
N ALA A 50 -15.49 18.63 11.18
CA ALA A 50 -15.62 17.22 10.84
C ALA A 50 -14.28 16.50 10.59
N MET A 51 -13.19 17.24 10.36
CA MET A 51 -11.83 16.70 10.17
C MET A 51 -11.12 16.46 11.51
N ASP A 52 -11.56 17.09 12.59
CA ASP A 52 -11.12 16.79 13.96
C ASP A 52 -11.96 15.63 14.52
N VAL A 53 -11.58 14.40 14.19
CA VAL A 53 -12.44 13.22 14.35
C VAL A 53 -13.00 13.03 15.76
N PRO A 54 -12.22 13.10 16.86
CA PRO A 54 -12.76 12.94 18.21
C PRO A 54 -13.77 14.03 18.57
N TYR A 55 -13.45 15.29 18.27
CA TYR A 55 -14.36 16.41 18.49
C TYR A 55 -15.64 16.24 17.67
N ALA A 56 -15.50 15.85 16.40
CA ALA A 56 -16.61 15.67 15.48
C ALA A 56 -17.55 14.55 15.89
N LEU A 57 -17.03 13.46 16.48
CA LEU A 57 -17.84 12.38 17.06
C LEU A 57 -18.59 12.86 18.31
N ALA A 58 -17.92 13.57 19.21
CA ALA A 58 -18.53 14.10 20.43
C ALA A 58 -19.66 15.12 20.16
N ASN A 59 -19.53 15.89 19.07
CA ASN A 59 -20.47 16.95 18.70
C ASN A 59 -21.46 16.55 17.57
N GLY A 60 -21.51 15.26 17.21
CA GLY A 60 -22.48 14.75 16.23
C GLY A 60 -22.26 15.22 14.78
N LEU A 61 -21.05 15.70 14.44
CA LEU A 61 -20.65 15.96 13.05
C LEU A 61 -20.31 14.65 12.33
N LEU A 62 -19.74 13.68 13.07
CA LEU A 62 -19.50 12.30 12.65
C LEU A 62 -20.34 11.34 13.49
N GLU A 63 -20.62 10.17 12.91
CA GLU A 63 -21.22 9.04 13.61
C GLU A 63 -20.26 7.85 13.51
N ILE A 64 -20.12 7.10 14.61
CA ILE A 64 -19.39 5.83 14.63
C ILE A 64 -20.33 4.70 15.05
N LYS A 65 -20.28 3.60 14.30
CA LYS A 65 -21.03 2.37 14.60
C LYS A 65 -20.09 1.18 14.70
N GLN A 66 -20.46 0.23 15.54
CA GLN A 66 -19.82 -1.07 15.65
C GLN A 66 -20.69 -2.14 14.98
N GLN A 67 -20.09 -3.07 14.23
CA GLN A 67 -20.80 -4.22 13.69
C GLN A 67 -21.24 -5.14 14.84
N ASP A 68 -22.48 -5.62 14.77
CA ASP A 68 -22.99 -6.62 15.73
C ASP A 68 -22.25 -7.96 15.51
N PRO A 69 -21.66 -8.57 16.56
CA PRO A 69 -21.08 -9.90 16.46
C PRO A 69 -22.06 -11.00 16.05
N GLN A 70 -23.35 -10.84 16.35
CA GLN A 70 -24.39 -11.84 16.10
C GLN A 70 -25.04 -11.67 14.72
N ASP A 71 -25.10 -10.44 14.19
CA ASP A 71 -25.60 -10.14 12.86
C ASP A 71 -24.66 -9.20 12.09
N ALA A 72 -23.97 -9.75 11.10
CA ALA A 72 -23.06 -8.99 10.24
C ALA A 72 -23.74 -7.85 9.46
N LYS A 73 -25.08 -7.83 9.34
CA LYS A 73 -25.82 -6.73 8.69
C LYS A 73 -26.18 -5.60 9.65
N GLN A 74 -26.16 -5.84 10.96
CA GLN A 74 -26.55 -4.87 11.95
C GLN A 74 -25.35 -4.03 12.43
N TRP A 75 -25.57 -2.72 12.55
CA TRP A 75 -24.59 -1.75 13.02
C TRP A 75 -25.16 -0.97 14.20
N LEU A 76 -24.51 -1.07 15.35
CA LEU A 76 -24.96 -0.50 16.61
C LEU A 76 -24.18 0.78 16.93
N PRO A 77 -24.80 1.80 17.55
CA PRO A 77 -24.09 2.99 18.00
C PRO A 77 -23.05 2.63 19.07
N VAL A 78 -21.93 3.35 19.09
CA VAL A 78 -20.89 3.21 20.11
C VAL A 78 -21.12 4.23 21.22
N ASP A 79 -20.85 3.85 22.46
CA ASP A 79 -20.82 4.81 23.58
C ASP A 79 -19.64 5.78 23.43
N LEU A 80 -19.95 7.07 23.30
CA LEU A 80 -18.99 8.16 23.12
C LEU A 80 -18.73 8.95 24.40
N SER A 81 -19.22 8.50 25.55
CA SER A 81 -19.04 9.17 26.85
C SER A 81 -17.60 9.60 27.14
N ARG A 82 -16.62 8.79 26.72
CA ARG A 82 -15.18 9.05 26.86
C ARG A 82 -14.65 10.20 25.99
N LEU A 83 -15.38 10.62 24.96
CA LEU A 83 -14.99 11.70 24.05
C LEU A 83 -15.59 13.07 24.44
N ASN A 84 -16.52 13.12 25.39
CA ASN A 84 -17.27 14.34 25.73
C ASN A 84 -16.42 15.50 26.29
N GLN A 85 -15.15 15.26 26.60
CA GLN A 85 -14.22 16.28 27.13
C GLN A 85 -13.11 16.65 26.14
N VAL A 86 -13.18 16.17 24.89
CA VAL A 86 -12.11 16.44 23.92
C VAL A 86 -12.22 17.86 23.39
N ALA A 87 -11.29 18.73 23.83
CA ALA A 87 -11.11 20.05 23.25
C ALA A 87 -10.62 19.96 21.80
N PRO A 88 -10.89 20.98 20.95
CA PRO A 88 -10.34 21.05 19.61
C PRO A 88 -8.82 20.87 19.61
N LYS A 89 -8.30 20.05 18.68
CA LYS A 89 -6.86 19.85 18.52
C LYS A 89 -6.19 21.12 17.96
N GLU A 90 -4.85 21.17 17.98
CA GLU A 90 -4.07 22.18 17.27
C GLU A 90 -4.55 22.37 15.82
N SER A 91 -4.76 23.63 15.44
CA SER A 91 -5.30 24.01 14.13
C SER A 91 -4.33 23.67 13.00
N TYR A 92 -4.73 22.73 12.13
CA TYR A 92 -4.12 22.54 10.82
C TYR A 92 -4.96 23.25 9.75
N CYS A 93 -4.30 24.05 8.90
CA CYS A 93 -4.93 24.77 7.80
C CYS A 93 -4.94 23.92 6.52
N LEU A 94 -6.11 23.67 5.95
CA LEU A 94 -6.29 23.00 4.67
C LEU A 94 -6.55 23.99 3.55
N SER A 95 -6.00 23.71 2.37
CA SER A 95 -6.23 24.49 1.15
C SER A 95 -6.94 23.65 0.08
N LEU A 96 -8.06 24.16 -0.43
CA LEU A 96 -8.82 23.56 -1.53
C LEU A 96 -8.69 24.44 -2.78
N SER A 97 -8.13 23.84 -3.83
CA SER A 97 -8.00 24.50 -5.14
C SER A 97 -9.35 25.01 -5.66
N SER A 98 -9.31 26.10 -6.43
CA SER A 98 -10.51 26.60 -7.12
C SER A 98 -10.98 25.64 -8.21
N PRO A 99 -12.29 25.53 -8.45
CA PRO A 99 -12.83 24.81 -9.59
C PRO A 99 -12.68 25.55 -10.93
N ILE A 100 -12.32 26.83 -10.92
CA ILE A 100 -12.20 27.65 -12.13
C ILE A 100 -11.01 27.17 -12.97
N ASN A 101 -11.17 27.13 -14.29
CA ASN A 101 -10.16 26.69 -15.27
C ASN A 101 -9.70 25.23 -15.14
N ARG A 102 -10.37 24.38 -14.35
CA ARG A 102 -10.07 22.95 -14.31
C ARG A 102 -10.38 22.29 -15.65
N LYS A 103 -9.36 21.66 -16.23
CA LYS A 103 -9.48 20.85 -17.46
C LYS A 103 -9.77 19.38 -17.16
N GLU A 104 -9.42 18.91 -15.97
CA GLU A 104 -9.58 17.51 -15.57
C GLU A 104 -10.90 17.26 -14.80
N PRO A 105 -11.35 16.00 -14.71
CA PRO A 105 -12.50 15.65 -13.87
C PRO A 105 -12.27 16.00 -12.39
N TYR A 106 -13.30 16.50 -11.70
CA TYR A 106 -13.20 16.91 -10.29
C TYR A 106 -12.62 15.84 -9.35
N ARG A 107 -12.77 14.55 -9.67
CA ARG A 107 -12.24 13.42 -8.88
C ARG A 107 -10.71 13.41 -8.77
N LYS A 108 -10.00 14.11 -9.66
CA LYS A 108 -8.55 14.29 -9.56
C LYS A 108 -8.14 15.48 -8.69
N HIS A 109 -9.09 16.32 -8.27
CA HIS A 109 -8.86 17.56 -7.53
C HIS A 109 -9.31 17.46 -6.07
N PHE A 110 -9.31 16.25 -5.50
CA PHE A 110 -9.50 16.09 -4.07
C PHE A 110 -8.22 16.49 -3.35
N THR A 111 -8.33 17.38 -2.37
CA THR A 111 -7.33 17.53 -1.32
C THR A 111 -7.57 16.41 -0.31
N LEU A 112 -6.54 15.62 -0.02
CA LEU A 112 -6.59 14.55 0.97
C LEU A 112 -6.10 15.06 2.32
N TYR A 113 -6.85 14.78 3.37
CA TYR A 113 -6.44 14.99 4.76
C TYR A 113 -6.46 13.66 5.50
N HIS A 114 -5.36 13.34 6.18
CA HIS A 114 -5.19 12.12 6.95
C HIS A 114 -5.33 12.47 8.44
N TYR A 115 -6.39 11.98 9.08
CA TYR A 115 -6.48 12.01 10.53
C TYR A 115 -5.87 10.72 11.08
N GLU A 116 -4.67 10.81 11.63
CA GLU A 116 -3.98 9.68 12.26
C GLU A 116 -4.62 9.31 13.60
N ILE A 117 -4.89 8.02 13.79
CA ILE A 117 -5.36 7.47 15.06
C ILE A 117 -4.15 6.97 15.85
N HIS A 118 -3.72 7.74 16.84
CA HIS A 118 -2.67 7.31 17.76
C HIS A 118 -3.21 6.29 18.78
N GLU A 119 -2.41 5.28 19.11
CA GLU A 119 -2.71 4.18 20.04
C GLU A 119 -3.16 4.63 21.44
N HIS A 120 -2.65 5.76 21.92
CA HIS A 120 -3.02 6.36 23.21
C HIS A 120 -3.96 7.56 23.05
N GLY A 121 -4.48 7.79 21.85
CA GLY A 121 -5.37 8.90 21.55
C GLY A 121 -6.80 8.68 22.05
N PRO A 122 -7.62 9.75 22.14
CA PRO A 122 -9.01 9.65 22.60
C PRO A 122 -9.84 8.63 21.82
N LEU A 123 -9.68 8.61 20.49
CA LEU A 123 -10.41 7.68 19.62
C LEU A 123 -10.00 6.22 19.84
N ALA A 124 -8.70 5.94 20.06
CA ALA A 124 -8.24 4.57 20.32
C ALA A 124 -8.88 3.99 21.60
N SER A 125 -9.16 4.83 22.61
CA SER A 125 -9.75 4.40 23.89
C SER A 125 -11.17 3.80 23.79
N ILE A 126 -11.88 4.02 22.67
CA ILE A 126 -13.22 3.46 22.41
C ILE A 126 -13.21 2.30 21.40
N LEU A 127 -12.09 2.07 20.73
CA LEU A 127 -11.92 1.01 19.73
C LEU A 127 -11.45 -0.27 20.41
N LYS A 128 -12.29 -1.31 20.40
CA LYS A 128 -11.99 -2.59 21.05
C LYS A 128 -11.45 -3.63 20.04
N PRO A 129 -10.35 -4.34 20.36
CA PRO A 129 -9.90 -5.48 19.56
C PRO A 129 -10.99 -6.51 19.29
N GLY A 130 -10.95 -7.12 18.10
CA GLY A 130 -11.92 -8.11 17.64
C GLY A 130 -13.25 -7.52 17.15
N LYS A 131 -13.41 -6.19 17.13
CA LYS A 131 -14.62 -5.51 16.62
C LYS A 131 -14.36 -4.85 15.27
N LYS A 132 -15.44 -4.59 14.52
CA LYS A 132 -15.40 -3.77 13.31
C LYS A 132 -16.18 -2.49 13.52
N TYR A 133 -15.64 -1.40 12.99
CA TYR A 133 -16.19 -0.06 13.13
C TYR A 133 -16.41 0.59 11.78
N ALA A 134 -17.31 1.57 11.79
CA ALA A 134 -17.71 2.37 10.66
C ALA A 134 -17.84 3.83 11.09
N ILE A 135 -17.10 4.73 10.46
CA ILE A 135 -17.23 6.17 10.66
C ILE A 135 -17.81 6.83 9.41
N THR A 136 -18.84 7.65 9.58
CA THR A 136 -19.54 8.36 8.51
C THR A 136 -19.84 9.81 8.89
N LEU A 137 -20.00 10.68 7.89
CA LEU A 137 -20.54 12.03 8.11
C LEU A 137 -22.01 11.94 8.55
N ALA A 138 -22.29 12.52 9.72
CA ALA A 138 -23.65 12.57 10.29
C ALA A 138 -24.34 13.90 9.97
N SER A 139 -23.58 14.99 9.89
CA SER A 139 -24.10 16.33 9.62
C SER A 139 -23.80 16.79 8.19
N LYS A 140 -24.67 17.66 7.68
CA LYS A 140 -24.40 18.46 6.47
C LYS A 140 -23.44 19.61 6.78
N ASP A 141 -23.51 20.18 7.98
CA ASP A 141 -22.57 21.20 8.45
C ASP A 141 -21.21 20.54 8.73
N LEU A 142 -20.12 21.08 8.18
CA LEU A 142 -18.78 20.56 8.44
C LEU A 142 -18.20 21.09 9.76
N GLY A 143 -18.87 22.02 10.45
CA GLY A 143 -18.42 22.57 11.73
C GLY A 143 -17.18 23.46 11.62
N VAL A 144 -16.80 23.87 10.41
CA VAL A 144 -15.63 24.74 10.20
C VAL A 144 -15.94 26.13 10.73
N ILE A 145 -15.13 26.58 11.69
CA ILE A 145 -15.28 27.88 12.36
C ILE A 145 -14.61 29.00 11.57
N LEU A 146 -13.36 28.79 11.13
CA LEU A 146 -12.56 29.78 10.43
C LEU A 146 -12.23 29.33 9.00
N TRP A 147 -12.63 30.14 8.02
CA TRP A 147 -12.24 29.94 6.62
C TRP A 147 -12.24 31.25 5.82
N THR A 148 -11.47 31.27 4.73
CA THR A 148 -11.40 32.39 3.79
C THR A 148 -11.00 31.93 2.39
N SER A 149 -11.29 32.73 1.37
CA SER A 149 -10.74 32.55 0.02
C SER A 149 -9.48 33.41 -0.15
N SER A 150 -8.32 32.78 -0.29
CA SER A 150 -7.03 33.49 -0.34
C SER A 150 -5.99 32.69 -1.13
N ASP A 151 -5.09 33.40 -1.81
CA ASP A 151 -3.90 32.83 -2.44
C ASP A 151 -2.77 32.54 -1.42
N GLY A 152 -2.99 32.89 -0.15
CA GLY A 152 -2.10 32.55 0.96
C GLY A 152 -2.00 31.04 1.21
N LYS A 153 -0.95 30.62 1.92
CA LYS A 153 -0.74 29.21 2.32
C LYS A 153 -1.21 28.89 3.74
N LYS A 154 -1.41 29.91 4.58
CA LYS A 154 -1.85 29.83 5.98
C LYS A 154 -2.64 31.09 6.33
N PHE A 155 -3.38 31.04 7.42
CA PHE A 155 -3.87 32.25 8.07
C PHE A 155 -2.68 33.09 8.56
N VAL A 156 -2.75 34.40 8.40
CA VAL A 156 -1.70 35.31 8.86
C VAL A 156 -1.96 35.61 10.33
N ASP A 157 -1.08 35.15 11.22
CA ASP A 157 -1.07 35.55 12.63
C ASP A 157 -0.51 36.97 12.73
N ASN A 158 -1.37 37.97 12.55
CA ASN A 158 -1.02 39.32 12.97
C ASN A 158 -1.23 39.38 14.49
N GLY A 159 -0.13 39.48 15.24
CA GLY A 159 -0.06 39.36 16.71
C GLY A 159 -0.92 40.34 17.54
N GLU A 160 -1.76 41.16 16.91
CA GLU A 160 -2.80 41.96 17.55
C GLU A 160 -4.03 41.92 16.61
N GLN A 161 -5.03 41.13 17.01
CA GLN A 161 -6.28 40.82 16.30
C GLN A 161 -6.17 40.00 14.99
N PRO A 162 -6.93 38.88 14.87
CA PRO A 162 -7.00 38.13 13.63
C PRO A 162 -7.68 38.99 12.56
N SER A 163 -6.88 39.58 11.66
CA SER A 163 -7.37 40.39 10.54
C SER A 163 -7.93 39.55 9.38
N CYS A 164 -8.20 38.26 9.58
CA CYS A 164 -8.99 37.48 8.66
C CYS A 164 -10.43 37.51 9.15
N ASP A 165 -11.23 38.42 8.61
CA ASP A 165 -12.68 38.36 8.72
C ASP A 165 -13.13 36.97 8.25
N SER A 166 -13.45 36.09 9.20
CA SER A 166 -14.00 34.78 8.89
C SER A 166 -15.29 35.00 8.11
N GLU A 167 -15.42 34.32 6.97
CA GLU A 167 -16.61 34.47 6.16
C GLU A 167 -17.85 34.00 6.96
N PRO A 168 -18.95 34.78 6.99
CA PRO A 168 -20.15 34.44 7.78
C PRO A 168 -20.95 33.27 7.20
N VAL A 169 -20.43 32.65 6.15
CA VAL A 169 -21.05 31.61 5.33
C VAL A 169 -20.58 30.25 5.84
N LYS A 170 -21.49 29.29 6.03
CA LYS A 170 -21.12 27.96 6.51
C LYS A 170 -20.53 27.09 5.41
N LEU A 171 -19.48 26.35 5.73
CA LEU A 171 -19.00 25.26 4.89
C LEU A 171 -19.85 24.02 5.13
N VAL A 172 -20.52 23.54 4.09
CA VAL A 172 -21.42 22.40 4.18
C VAL A 172 -21.02 21.32 3.20
N ASN A 173 -21.23 20.06 3.59
CA ASN A 173 -21.07 18.93 2.70
C ASN A 173 -22.14 18.96 1.59
N SER A 174 -21.69 18.82 0.35
CA SER A 174 -22.54 18.79 -0.85
C SER A 174 -23.28 17.47 -1.05
N LYS A 175 -22.81 16.37 -0.44
CA LYS A 175 -23.41 15.04 -0.59
C LYS A 175 -23.44 14.30 0.76
N PRO A 176 -24.58 14.31 1.47
CA PRO A 176 -24.75 13.52 2.68
C PRO A 176 -24.43 12.04 2.43
N GLY A 177 -23.73 11.39 3.36
CA GLY A 177 -23.42 9.95 3.28
C GLY A 177 -22.44 9.53 2.18
N ALA A 178 -21.58 10.43 1.68
CA ALA A 178 -20.56 10.08 0.72
C ALA A 178 -19.35 9.41 1.42
N GLY A 179 -19.17 8.10 1.18
CA GLY A 179 -18.09 7.32 1.75
C GLY A 179 -18.37 6.81 3.17
N LYS A 180 -17.50 5.91 3.64
CA LYS A 180 -17.57 5.27 4.95
C LYS A 180 -16.19 4.73 5.29
N ALA A 181 -15.57 5.21 6.37
CA ALA A 181 -14.36 4.60 6.88
C ALA A 181 -14.70 3.32 7.65
N GLU A 182 -14.56 2.17 7.00
CA GLU A 182 -14.81 0.86 7.60
C GLU A 182 -13.50 0.12 7.87
N PHE A 183 -13.32 -0.39 9.08
CA PHE A 183 -12.11 -1.10 9.49
C PHE A 183 -12.38 -2.08 10.62
N ALA A 184 -11.58 -3.13 10.69
CA ALA A 184 -11.50 -4.05 11.83
C ALA A 184 -10.41 -3.62 12.80
N VAL A 185 -10.59 -3.86 14.09
CA VAL A 185 -9.57 -3.61 15.11
C VAL A 185 -8.97 -4.94 15.54
N VAL A 186 -7.65 -5.03 15.49
CA VAL A 186 -6.90 -6.18 16.01
C VAL A 186 -6.05 -5.74 17.18
N GLU A 187 -5.74 -6.67 18.08
CA GLU A 187 -4.87 -6.39 19.22
C GLU A 187 -3.44 -6.07 18.77
N SER A 188 -2.87 -6.94 17.94
CA SER A 188 -1.61 -6.69 17.27
C SER A 188 -1.58 -7.37 15.91
N LEU A 189 -1.11 -6.66 14.87
CA LEU A 189 -0.83 -7.28 13.57
C LEU A 189 0.39 -8.19 13.66
N SER A 190 0.35 -9.32 12.95
CA SER A 190 1.55 -10.15 12.77
C SER A 190 2.51 -9.47 11.79
N TRP A 191 3.76 -9.32 12.19
CA TRP A 191 4.82 -8.71 11.36
C TRP A 191 5.74 -9.78 10.78
N PRO A 192 6.15 -9.64 9.51
CA PRO A 192 7.09 -10.59 8.92
C PRO A 192 8.44 -10.50 9.65
N PRO A 193 9.21 -11.59 9.69
CA PRO A 193 10.59 -11.52 10.10
C PRO A 193 11.40 -10.68 9.11
N THR A 194 12.54 -10.17 9.57
CA THR A 194 13.51 -9.53 8.70
C THR A 194 14.13 -10.58 7.77
N VAL A 195 14.07 -10.34 6.47
CA VAL A 195 14.75 -11.16 5.47
C VAL A 195 15.80 -10.33 4.75
N GLU A 196 16.92 -10.96 4.43
CA GLU A 196 17.97 -10.38 3.62
C GLU A 196 18.00 -11.08 2.27
N THR A 197 17.93 -10.31 1.18
CA THR A 197 18.08 -10.83 -0.17
C THR A 197 19.39 -10.34 -0.77
N ARG A 198 20.23 -11.27 -1.23
CA ARG A 198 21.46 -10.97 -1.98
C ARG A 198 21.34 -11.46 -3.40
N ILE A 199 21.96 -10.73 -4.32
CA ILE A 199 22.04 -11.13 -5.73
C ILE A 199 23.50 -11.09 -6.20
N ARG A 200 23.90 -12.10 -6.96
CA ARG A 200 25.24 -12.17 -7.55
C ARG A 200 25.22 -12.89 -8.90
N LEU A 201 26.14 -12.54 -9.79
CA LEU A 201 26.29 -13.26 -11.05
C LEU A 201 26.93 -14.62 -10.78
N CYS A 202 26.40 -15.69 -11.35
CA CYS A 202 27.04 -17.00 -11.30
C CYS A 202 28.35 -16.95 -12.09
N VAL A 203 29.43 -17.49 -11.52
CA VAL A 203 30.69 -17.69 -12.24
C VAL A 203 30.57 -18.98 -13.05
N PRO A 204 30.88 -18.98 -14.36
CA PRO A 204 30.92 -20.21 -15.13
C PRO A 204 31.94 -21.17 -14.49
N SER A 205 31.49 -22.31 -14.00
CA SER A 205 32.38 -23.31 -13.41
C SER A 205 33.20 -23.96 -14.51
N SER A 206 34.51 -23.75 -14.49
CA SER A 206 35.47 -24.42 -15.37
C SER A 206 35.85 -25.78 -14.78
N SER A 207 34.97 -26.78 -14.87
CA SER A 207 35.34 -28.18 -14.65
C SER A 207 34.39 -29.15 -15.39
N SER A 208 35.01 -30.05 -16.15
CA SER A 208 34.52 -31.09 -17.07
C SER A 208 33.57 -32.11 -16.42
N ASP A 209 32.74 -32.92 -17.11
CA ASP A 209 33.04 -33.84 -18.21
C ASP A 209 31.78 -34.32 -18.98
N THR A 210 31.99 -34.56 -20.28
CA THR A 210 31.22 -35.47 -21.17
C THR A 210 29.71 -35.23 -21.39
N ALA A 211 29.38 -34.31 -22.29
CA ALA A 211 28.21 -34.47 -23.16
C ALA A 211 28.62 -34.13 -24.61
N PRO A 212 28.24 -34.92 -25.62
CA PRO A 212 28.73 -34.74 -26.97
C PRO A 212 28.19 -33.44 -27.58
N ALA A 213 29.09 -32.74 -28.26
CA ALA A 213 28.84 -31.52 -29.00
C ALA A 213 27.66 -31.71 -29.98
N ASN A 214 26.56 -30.98 -29.74
CA ASN A 214 25.66 -30.42 -30.77
C ASN A 214 24.47 -29.71 -30.11
N ALA A 215 24.70 -28.51 -29.58
CA ALA A 215 23.74 -27.42 -29.48
C ALA A 215 24.54 -26.15 -29.16
N GLY A 216 24.24 -25.03 -29.83
CA GLY A 216 24.98 -23.77 -29.69
C GLY A 216 25.20 -23.37 -28.23
N SER A 217 26.46 -23.42 -27.79
CA SER A 217 26.87 -23.10 -26.42
C SER A 217 26.87 -21.59 -26.21
N SER A 218 25.68 -20.99 -26.07
CA SER A 218 25.55 -19.68 -25.45
C SER A 218 25.87 -19.82 -23.96
N SER A 219 26.95 -19.18 -23.50
CA SER A 219 27.28 -19.08 -22.08
C SER A 219 26.05 -18.61 -21.29
N ARG A 220 25.47 -19.48 -20.47
CA ARG A 220 24.24 -19.19 -19.73
C ARG A 220 24.54 -18.13 -18.68
N THR A 221 24.08 -16.90 -18.91
CA THR A 221 24.22 -15.82 -17.93
C THR A 221 23.19 -16.07 -16.83
N ALA A 222 23.63 -16.56 -15.68
CA ALA A 222 22.76 -16.84 -14.55
C ALA A 222 23.02 -15.86 -13.39
N LEU A 223 21.94 -15.49 -12.71
CA LEU A 223 21.94 -14.71 -11.48
C LEU A 223 21.59 -15.64 -10.33
N GLU A 224 22.45 -15.75 -9.33
CA GLU A 224 22.12 -16.38 -8.08
C GLU A 224 21.45 -15.37 -7.16
N VAL A 225 20.35 -15.79 -6.55
CA VAL A 225 19.59 -15.06 -5.55
C VAL A 225 19.59 -15.89 -4.29
N SER A 226 20.09 -15.31 -3.19
CA SER A 226 20.02 -15.92 -1.87
C SER A 226 19.11 -15.11 -0.96
N VAL A 227 18.24 -15.81 -0.23
CA VAL A 227 17.36 -15.20 0.77
C VAL A 227 17.61 -15.86 2.12
N ILE A 228 17.96 -15.06 3.12
CA ILE A 228 18.16 -15.50 4.50
C ILE A 228 17.06 -14.90 5.36
N ASN A 229 16.36 -15.75 6.10
CA ASN A 229 15.39 -15.34 7.11
C ASN A 229 16.12 -15.18 8.45
N HIS A 230 16.26 -13.94 8.93
CA HIS A 230 16.89 -13.59 10.22
C HIS A 230 15.91 -13.68 11.41
N GLY A 231 14.70 -14.18 11.17
CA GLY A 231 13.69 -14.41 12.20
C GLY A 231 13.94 -15.70 12.97
N SER A 232 13.30 -15.83 14.14
CA SER A 232 13.42 -17.02 15.00
C SER A 232 12.55 -18.21 14.57
N TYR A 233 11.75 -18.08 13.52
CA TYR A 233 10.81 -19.09 13.05
C TYR A 233 10.73 -19.11 11.52
N ALA A 234 10.39 -20.27 10.96
CA ALA A 234 10.20 -20.43 9.52
C ALA A 234 9.02 -19.59 9.02
N VAL A 235 9.09 -19.12 7.77
CA VAL A 235 7.97 -18.43 7.14
C VAL A 235 7.69 -18.96 5.75
N THR A 236 6.42 -19.20 5.46
CA THR A 236 5.99 -19.51 4.10
C THR A 236 5.63 -18.24 3.36
N VAL A 237 6.17 -18.06 2.16
CA VAL A 237 6.01 -16.88 1.30
C VAL A 237 5.33 -17.28 0.00
N GLN A 238 4.31 -16.54 -0.41
CA GLN A 238 3.64 -16.73 -1.69
C GLN A 238 4.48 -16.15 -2.83
N THR A 239 4.88 -17.00 -3.78
CA THR A 239 5.73 -16.62 -4.92
C THR A 239 4.92 -16.33 -6.20
N ARG A 240 3.66 -16.76 -6.27
CA ARG A 240 2.82 -16.66 -7.48
C ARG A 240 1.39 -16.24 -7.21
N GLY A 241 0.72 -15.83 -8.28
CA GLY A 241 -0.71 -15.52 -8.25
C GLY A 241 -0.99 -14.22 -7.50
N HIS A 242 -2.25 -14.03 -7.13
CA HIS A 242 -2.70 -12.77 -6.55
C HIS A 242 -2.16 -12.58 -5.14
N GLN A 243 -1.32 -11.56 -4.98
CA GLN A 243 -0.68 -11.23 -3.71
C GLN A 243 -1.67 -10.43 -2.87
N ARG A 244 -1.94 -10.94 -1.66
CA ARG A 244 -2.91 -10.35 -0.74
C ARG A 244 -2.26 -10.10 0.62
N PHE A 245 -2.05 -8.84 0.93
CA PHE A 245 -1.53 -8.35 2.20
C PHE A 245 -2.28 -7.06 2.57
N LEU A 246 -1.95 -6.48 3.72
CA LEU A 246 -2.49 -5.21 4.15
C LEU A 246 -2.05 -4.11 3.17
N ILE A 247 -2.99 -3.59 2.39
CA ILE A 247 -2.76 -2.57 1.37
C ILE A 247 -3.37 -1.24 1.79
N PRO A 248 -2.69 -0.12 1.53
CA PRO A 248 -3.29 1.19 1.68
C PRO A 248 -4.38 1.41 0.63
N TRP A 249 -5.43 2.10 1.05
CA TRP A 249 -6.59 2.46 0.27
C TRP A 249 -6.60 3.96 0.04
N GLY A 250 -6.60 4.39 -1.22
CA GLY A 250 -6.92 5.76 -1.57
C GLY A 250 -8.41 6.05 -1.40
N LEU A 251 -8.80 7.29 -1.68
CA LEU A 251 -10.17 7.78 -1.46
C LEU A 251 -11.24 6.98 -2.21
N LEU A 252 -10.96 6.56 -3.45
CA LEU A 252 -11.93 5.92 -4.34
C LEU A 252 -11.51 4.51 -4.76
N GLN A 253 -10.23 4.17 -4.61
CA GLN A 253 -9.64 2.91 -5.05
C GLN A 253 -8.37 2.63 -4.24
N PRO A 254 -7.92 1.37 -4.17
CA PRO A 254 -6.60 1.03 -3.64
C PRO A 254 -5.49 1.88 -4.24
N GLU A 255 -4.44 2.15 -3.47
CA GLU A 255 -3.26 2.83 -4.00
C GLU A 255 -2.62 2.04 -5.16
N PRO A 256 -1.88 2.70 -6.08
CA PRO A 256 -1.20 2.03 -7.17
C PRO A 256 -0.32 0.86 -6.68
N GLY A 257 -0.32 -0.24 -7.44
CA GLY A 257 0.44 -1.45 -7.08
C GLY A 257 -0.21 -2.30 -5.98
N ALA A 258 -1.45 -2.04 -5.60
CA ALA A 258 -2.24 -2.88 -4.69
C ALA A 258 -2.64 -4.24 -5.29
N CYS A 259 -2.78 -4.32 -6.62
CA CYS A 259 -2.98 -5.58 -7.34
C CYS A 259 -1.63 -6.01 -7.92
N ASP A 260 -0.99 -6.99 -7.28
CA ASP A 260 0.27 -7.55 -7.75
C ASP A 260 0.11 -9.06 -7.99
N ASN A 261 0.28 -9.47 -9.25
CA ASN A 261 0.22 -10.87 -9.68
C ASN A 261 1.57 -11.36 -10.22
N ARG A 262 2.64 -10.54 -10.06
CA ARG A 262 3.95 -10.84 -10.64
C ARG A 262 4.58 -12.04 -9.92
N MET A 263 5.39 -12.80 -10.63
CA MET A 263 6.13 -13.92 -10.07
C MET A 263 7.31 -13.43 -9.23
N ARG A 264 7.43 -13.87 -7.99
CA ARG A 264 8.52 -13.43 -7.10
C ARG A 264 9.84 -14.05 -7.52
N ILE A 265 10.93 -13.32 -7.28
CA ILE A 265 12.27 -13.74 -7.67
C ILE A 265 12.71 -15.09 -7.07
N ILE A 266 12.14 -15.46 -5.92
CA ILE A 266 12.37 -16.74 -5.24
C ILE A 266 11.52 -17.91 -5.76
N ASP A 267 10.72 -17.68 -6.81
CA ASP A 267 9.83 -18.69 -7.37
C ASP A 267 10.59 -19.92 -7.88
N ALA A 268 10.03 -21.11 -7.58
CA ALA A 268 10.70 -22.38 -7.78
C ALA A 268 10.68 -22.94 -9.22
N THR A 269 9.90 -22.36 -10.13
CA THR A 269 9.58 -23.07 -11.39
C THR A 269 10.59 -22.95 -12.52
N ALA A 270 10.52 -23.92 -13.43
CA ALA A 270 11.49 -24.12 -14.50
C ALA A 270 11.17 -23.38 -15.82
N HIS A 271 9.92 -22.96 -16.05
CA HIS A 271 9.47 -22.58 -17.40
C HIS A 271 9.59 -21.09 -17.73
N THR A 272 9.66 -20.20 -16.73
CA THR A 272 9.80 -18.77 -16.96
C THR A 272 10.65 -18.16 -15.84
N PRO A 273 11.80 -17.54 -16.16
CA PRO A 273 12.64 -16.94 -15.13
C PRO A 273 11.92 -15.75 -14.46
N PRO A 274 11.87 -15.69 -13.12
CA PRO A 274 11.17 -14.63 -12.40
C PRO A 274 11.99 -13.33 -12.41
N THR A 275 11.82 -12.53 -13.46
CA THR A 275 12.59 -11.29 -13.69
C THR A 275 11.82 -10.00 -13.35
N SER A 276 10.62 -10.09 -12.75
CA SER A 276 9.76 -8.92 -12.53
C SER A 276 10.31 -7.88 -11.57
N SER A 277 11.13 -8.29 -10.60
CA SER A 277 11.83 -7.37 -9.70
C SER A 277 13.08 -6.78 -10.34
N LEU A 278 13.60 -7.37 -11.41
CA LEU A 278 14.89 -6.97 -11.97
C LEU A 278 14.76 -5.76 -12.89
N GLN A 279 15.81 -4.93 -12.85
CA GLN A 279 16.02 -3.81 -13.76
C GLN A 279 17.45 -3.88 -14.28
N VAL A 280 17.64 -3.52 -15.54
CA VAL A 280 18.98 -3.27 -16.10
C VAL A 280 19.14 -1.78 -16.31
N VAL A 281 20.17 -1.22 -15.69
CA VAL A 281 20.51 0.20 -15.77
C VAL A 281 21.84 0.34 -16.50
N HIS A 282 21.89 1.23 -17.49
CA HIS A 282 23.14 1.56 -18.17
C HIS A 282 24.04 2.36 -17.22
N SER A 283 25.25 1.84 -16.95
CA SER A 283 26.10 2.33 -15.85
C SER A 283 26.57 3.78 -16.03
N VAL A 284 26.69 4.25 -17.28
CA VAL A 284 27.19 5.61 -17.57
C VAL A 284 26.07 6.64 -17.55
N THR A 285 24.90 6.32 -18.11
CA THR A 285 23.79 7.26 -18.23
C THR A 285 22.85 7.21 -17.03
N GLY A 286 22.87 6.12 -16.25
CA GLY A 286 21.91 5.87 -15.18
C GLY A 286 20.50 5.54 -15.70
N GLU A 287 20.33 5.36 -17.01
CA GLU A 287 19.04 5.08 -17.63
C GLU A 287 18.64 3.62 -17.47
N VAL A 288 17.37 3.36 -17.14
CA VAL A 288 16.79 2.01 -17.10
C VAL A 288 16.55 1.56 -18.54
N VAL A 289 17.37 0.61 -19.04
CA VAL A 289 17.31 0.11 -20.42
C VAL A 289 16.45 -1.16 -20.56
N ARG A 290 16.24 -1.88 -19.46
CA ARG A 290 15.32 -3.02 -19.37
C ARG A 290 14.62 -3.01 -18.03
N GLU A 291 13.31 -3.17 -18.07
CA GLU A 291 12.49 -3.39 -16.88
C GLU A 291 11.32 -4.28 -17.29
N ASN A 292 11.13 -5.38 -16.56
CA ASN A 292 9.93 -6.18 -16.76
C ASN A 292 8.81 -5.58 -15.90
N ASN A 293 8.06 -4.64 -16.48
CA ASN A 293 6.97 -3.98 -15.77
C ASN A 293 5.74 -4.85 -15.54
N GLY A 294 5.75 -6.13 -15.95
CA GLY A 294 4.82 -7.15 -15.49
C GLY A 294 3.33 -6.88 -15.72
N GLN A 295 2.95 -5.74 -16.32
CA GLN A 295 1.58 -5.42 -16.71
C GLN A 295 1.16 -6.21 -17.97
N ARG A 296 2.13 -6.83 -18.68
CA ARG A 296 1.88 -7.79 -19.77
C ARG A 296 1.92 -9.22 -19.27
N GLY A 297 1.19 -9.49 -18.20
CA GLY A 297 0.60 -10.79 -17.97
C GLY A 297 -0.89 -10.57 -18.00
N ILE A 298 -1.61 -11.23 -18.91
CA ILE A 298 -3.02 -11.49 -18.70
C ILE A 298 -3.05 -12.28 -17.38
N GLY A 299 -3.19 -11.59 -16.25
CA GLY A 299 -3.59 -12.25 -15.02
C GLY A 299 -4.82 -13.07 -15.38
N PRO A 300 -4.91 -14.35 -14.96
CA PRO A 300 -5.98 -15.23 -15.39
C PRO A 300 -7.29 -14.45 -15.28
N SER A 301 -8.09 -14.47 -16.35
CA SER A 301 -9.43 -13.90 -16.37
C SER A 301 -10.09 -14.29 -15.06
N ILE A 302 -10.35 -13.30 -14.22
CA ILE A 302 -10.74 -13.53 -12.84
C ILE A 302 -12.22 -13.88 -12.88
N ASP A 303 -12.53 -15.12 -13.21
CA ASP A 303 -13.87 -15.64 -12.99
C ASP A 303 -14.10 -15.61 -11.46
N PRO A 304 -15.07 -14.83 -10.97
CA PRO A 304 -15.35 -14.70 -9.54
C PRO A 304 -15.69 -16.02 -8.85
N ILE A 305 -16.01 -17.07 -9.62
CA ILE A 305 -16.33 -18.42 -9.14
C ILE A 305 -15.07 -19.23 -8.79
N THR A 306 -13.90 -18.87 -9.35
CA THR A 306 -12.68 -19.66 -9.18
C THR A 306 -12.04 -19.45 -7.81
N ASP A 307 -11.68 -20.52 -7.11
CA ASP A 307 -10.93 -20.46 -5.85
C ASP A 307 -9.56 -19.81 -6.08
N LYS A 308 -9.38 -18.62 -5.48
CA LYS A 308 -8.19 -17.78 -5.59
C LYS A 308 -7.09 -18.10 -4.56
N ARG A 309 -7.29 -19.11 -3.71
CA ARG A 309 -6.28 -19.50 -2.73
C ARG A 309 -5.04 -20.05 -3.45
N PRO A 310 -3.82 -19.68 -3.02
CA PRO A 310 -2.60 -20.20 -3.60
C PRO A 310 -2.50 -21.72 -3.42
N LYS A 311 -1.91 -22.40 -4.40
CA LYS A 311 -1.57 -23.82 -4.30
C LYS A 311 -0.25 -23.99 -3.58
N ALA A 312 0.07 -25.22 -3.16
CA ALA A 312 1.38 -25.55 -2.59
C ALA A 312 2.56 -25.21 -3.52
N ALA A 313 2.36 -25.26 -4.85
CA ALA A 313 3.39 -24.87 -5.82
C ALA A 313 3.58 -23.33 -5.96
N ASP A 314 2.69 -22.54 -5.36
CA ASP A 314 2.72 -21.08 -5.38
C ASP A 314 3.38 -20.49 -4.13
N VAL A 315 3.96 -21.32 -3.27
CA VAL A 315 4.55 -20.93 -2.00
C VAL A 315 5.90 -21.58 -1.77
N VAL A 316 6.76 -20.94 -0.97
CA VAL A 316 8.09 -21.40 -0.56
C VAL A 316 8.27 -21.15 0.92
N THR A 317 8.90 -22.08 1.64
CA THR A 317 9.28 -21.88 3.05
C THR A 317 10.71 -21.39 3.17
N LEU A 318 10.91 -20.33 3.96
CA LEU A 318 12.20 -19.77 4.33
C LEU A 318 12.50 -20.12 5.79
N ASN A 319 13.45 -21.02 5.99
CA ASN A 319 13.88 -21.46 7.32
C ASN A 319 14.81 -20.43 7.98
N PRO A 320 14.77 -20.28 9.32
CA PRO A 320 15.67 -19.41 10.06
C PRO A 320 17.14 -19.69 9.75
N GLU A 321 17.91 -18.65 9.43
CA GLU A 321 19.37 -18.70 9.23
C GLU A 321 19.85 -19.68 8.12
N VAL A 322 18.93 -20.26 7.34
CA VAL A 322 19.25 -21.16 6.23
C VAL A 322 19.05 -20.41 4.92
N PRO A 323 20.11 -20.22 4.10
CA PRO A 323 19.97 -19.52 2.83
C PRO A 323 19.12 -20.33 1.86
N TYR A 324 18.04 -19.72 1.37
CA TYR A 324 17.27 -20.21 0.24
C TYR A 324 17.90 -19.70 -1.06
N LEU A 325 18.41 -20.61 -1.89
CA LEU A 325 19.14 -20.28 -3.11
C LEU A 325 18.30 -20.52 -4.37
N ARG A 326 18.37 -19.58 -5.32
CA ARG A 326 17.76 -19.69 -6.63
C ARG A 326 18.69 -19.17 -7.70
N GLU A 327 18.86 -19.94 -8.77
CA GLU A 327 19.50 -19.48 -9.99
C GLU A 327 18.45 -19.05 -11.01
N ILE A 328 18.66 -17.88 -11.60
CA ILE A 328 17.76 -17.26 -12.56
C ILE A 328 18.52 -17.02 -13.85
N ASP A 329 18.01 -17.58 -14.93
CA ASP A 329 18.54 -17.34 -16.26
C ASP A 329 18.23 -15.90 -16.71
N LEU A 330 19.28 -15.09 -16.89
CA LEU A 330 19.18 -13.72 -17.38
C LEU A 330 19.30 -13.63 -18.91
N GLY A 331 19.60 -14.72 -19.62
CA GLY A 331 19.95 -14.68 -21.05
C GLY A 331 18.93 -13.89 -21.88
N ALA A 332 17.66 -14.27 -21.79
CA ALA A 332 16.58 -13.58 -22.51
C ALA A 332 16.31 -12.14 -21.99
N PHE A 333 16.65 -11.84 -20.73
CA PHE A 333 16.42 -10.53 -20.12
C PHE A 333 17.45 -9.48 -20.58
N VAL A 334 18.68 -9.93 -20.87
CA VAL A 334 19.80 -9.07 -21.31
C VAL A 334 20.07 -9.17 -22.82
N ASP A 335 19.29 -9.99 -23.53
CA ASP A 335 19.42 -10.15 -24.98
C ASP A 335 19.18 -8.84 -25.75
N GLY A 336 19.94 -8.66 -26.83
CA GLY A 336 19.90 -7.48 -27.70
C GLY A 336 20.36 -6.17 -27.06
N LEU A 337 21.01 -6.20 -25.89
CA LEU A 337 21.69 -5.03 -25.34
C LEU A 337 22.93 -4.70 -26.19
N VAL A 338 23.17 -3.39 -26.41
CA VAL A 338 24.38 -2.92 -27.10
C VAL A 338 25.60 -3.05 -26.20
N ASP A 339 26.78 -3.09 -26.82
CA ASP A 339 28.05 -3.12 -26.10
C ASP A 339 28.18 -1.97 -25.10
N GLY A 340 28.52 -2.30 -23.85
CA GLY A 340 28.47 -1.34 -22.76
C GLY A 340 28.64 -1.95 -21.38
N LYS A 341 28.58 -1.07 -20.37
CA LYS A 341 28.54 -1.46 -18.95
C LYS A 341 27.14 -1.22 -18.40
N TYR A 342 26.62 -2.21 -17.72
CA TYR A 342 25.28 -2.18 -17.13
C TYR A 342 25.34 -2.68 -15.69
N THR A 343 24.29 -2.39 -14.94
CA THR A 343 24.05 -2.94 -13.62
C THR A 343 22.67 -3.58 -13.57
N VAL A 344 22.60 -4.81 -13.05
CA VAL A 344 21.35 -5.45 -12.67
C VAL A 344 21.10 -5.14 -11.21
N GLN A 345 19.91 -4.64 -10.93
CA GLN A 345 19.45 -4.32 -9.58
C GLN A 345 18.05 -4.86 -9.35
N MET A 346 17.72 -5.12 -8.08
CA MET A 346 16.44 -5.65 -7.66
C MET A 346 15.55 -4.52 -7.11
N ARG A 347 14.29 -4.46 -7.56
CA ARG A 347 13.25 -3.63 -6.94
C ARG A 347 12.64 -4.32 -5.73
N PRO A 348 12.19 -3.56 -4.73
CA PRO A 348 11.40 -4.11 -3.64
C PRO A 348 10.13 -4.81 -4.17
N GLU A 349 9.93 -6.06 -3.78
CA GLU A 349 8.73 -6.84 -4.03
C GLU A 349 8.04 -7.22 -2.72
N ARG A 350 6.77 -6.83 -2.61
CA ARG A 350 5.91 -7.17 -1.47
C ARG A 350 5.39 -8.58 -1.61
N CYS A 351 5.51 -9.41 -0.59
CA CYS A 351 5.02 -10.78 -0.62
C CYS A 351 3.97 -11.00 0.45
N ARG A 352 2.93 -11.75 0.10
CA ARG A 352 2.09 -12.40 1.10
C ARG A 352 2.92 -13.49 1.80
N TRP A 353 2.74 -13.61 3.10
CA TRP A 353 3.46 -14.58 3.92
C TRP A 353 2.58 -15.10 5.07
N TRP A 354 3.00 -16.22 5.65
CA TRP A 354 2.42 -16.83 6.84
C TRP A 354 3.52 -17.29 7.80
N PRO A 355 3.26 -17.24 9.12
CA PRO A 355 4.18 -17.80 10.11
C PRO A 355 4.18 -19.33 10.04
N GLY A 356 5.37 -19.92 10.17
CA GLY A 356 5.57 -21.35 10.12
C GLY A 356 5.59 -21.91 8.70
N GLU A 357 5.66 -23.24 8.63
CA GLU A 357 5.44 -23.96 7.38
C GLU A 357 3.93 -24.12 7.17
N VAL A 358 3.45 -23.71 6.01
CA VAL A 358 2.06 -23.98 5.64
C VAL A 358 1.96 -25.41 5.14
N GLU A 359 1.45 -26.29 5.99
CA GLU A 359 1.12 -27.66 5.62
C GLU A 359 -0.03 -27.72 4.62
N LYS A 360 -0.04 -28.78 3.80
CA LYS A 360 -1.15 -29.06 2.89
C LYS A 360 -2.31 -29.63 3.72
N GLU A 361 -3.46 -28.98 3.73
CA GLU A 361 -4.67 -29.61 4.29
C GLU A 361 -5.21 -30.64 3.29
N GLU A 362 -5.27 -31.91 3.72
CA GLU A 362 -5.92 -32.98 2.96
C GLU A 362 -7.40 -32.63 2.74
N GLY A 363 -7.87 -32.73 1.49
CA GLY A 363 -9.24 -32.40 1.11
C GLY A 363 -9.46 -30.98 0.57
N GLU A 364 -8.44 -30.12 0.53
CA GLU A 364 -8.52 -28.77 -0.06
C GLU A 364 -7.75 -28.63 -1.40
N ASP A 365 -7.72 -29.68 -2.24
CA ASP A 365 -7.03 -29.71 -3.54
C ASP A 365 -5.55 -29.26 -3.50
N GLY A 366 -4.87 -29.45 -2.36
CA GLY A 366 -3.48 -29.04 -2.16
C GLY A 366 -3.28 -27.50 -2.11
N ARG A 367 -4.31 -26.77 -1.67
CA ARG A 367 -4.27 -25.31 -1.49
C ARG A 367 -3.91 -24.91 -0.06
N VAL A 368 -3.52 -23.65 0.08
CA VAL A 368 -3.32 -23.03 1.39
C VAL A 368 -4.66 -22.96 2.13
N PRO A 369 -4.69 -23.32 3.43
CA PRO A 369 -5.90 -23.31 4.25
C PRO A 369 -6.71 -22.01 4.16
N ALA A 370 -8.03 -22.15 4.06
CA ALA A 370 -8.93 -21.00 3.88
C ALA A 370 -8.83 -19.98 5.02
N HIS A 371 -8.62 -20.44 6.26
CA HIS A 371 -8.53 -19.58 7.43
C HIS A 371 -7.27 -18.69 7.38
N LEU A 372 -6.12 -19.23 6.96
CA LEU A 372 -4.88 -18.47 6.71
C LEU A 372 -5.04 -17.46 5.58
N CYS A 373 -5.91 -17.77 4.61
CA CYS A 373 -6.16 -16.89 3.46
C CYS A 373 -7.03 -15.66 3.78
N ARG A 374 -7.64 -15.57 4.97
CA ARG A 374 -8.47 -14.43 5.39
C ARG A 374 -7.68 -13.31 6.04
N ASN A 375 -6.54 -13.63 6.65
CA ASN A 375 -5.73 -12.66 7.39
C ASN A 375 -5.02 -11.69 6.45
N LEU A 376 -5.00 -10.42 6.85
CA LEU A 376 -4.29 -9.33 6.15
C LEU A 376 -3.16 -8.84 7.06
N ASN A 377 -1.94 -9.26 6.74
CA ASN A 377 -0.74 -8.82 7.45
C ASN A 377 0.04 -7.81 6.59
N PRO A 378 0.88 -6.95 7.19
CA PRO A 378 1.91 -6.22 6.45
C PRO A 378 2.72 -7.17 5.54
N PRO A 379 3.12 -6.74 4.34
CA PRO A 379 3.84 -7.59 3.40
C PRO A 379 5.25 -7.90 3.90
N LEU A 380 5.75 -9.10 3.57
CA LEU A 380 7.18 -9.39 3.63
C LEU A 380 7.87 -8.72 2.45
N MET A 381 8.98 -8.04 2.69
CA MET A 381 9.71 -7.32 1.65
C MET A 381 10.86 -8.19 1.14
N LEU A 382 10.85 -8.49 -0.17
CA LEU A 382 12.02 -9.00 -0.87
C LEU A 382 12.70 -7.82 -1.55
N GLU A 383 13.86 -7.43 -1.07
CA GLU A 383 14.64 -6.33 -1.64
C GLU A 383 16.13 -6.58 -1.45
N SER A 384 16.94 -6.10 -2.39
CA SER A 384 18.39 -6.20 -2.33
C SER A 384 19.00 -4.84 -2.67
N GLN A 385 20.03 -4.47 -1.92
CA GLN A 385 20.86 -3.29 -2.21
C GLN A 385 22.03 -3.61 -3.14
N ASP A 386 22.24 -4.89 -3.47
CA ASP A 386 23.33 -5.31 -4.32
C ASP A 386 23.11 -4.80 -5.75
N LYS A 387 24.23 -4.48 -6.42
CA LYS A 387 24.27 -4.12 -7.83
C LYS A 387 25.22 -5.07 -8.53
N VAL A 388 24.70 -5.85 -9.46
CA VAL A 388 25.48 -6.82 -10.21
C VAL A 388 25.93 -6.19 -11.51
N GLU A 389 27.24 -6.02 -11.67
CA GLU A 389 27.81 -5.47 -12.90
C GLU A 389 27.73 -6.47 -14.06
N LEU A 390 27.28 -5.99 -15.21
CA LEU A 390 27.29 -6.71 -16.47
C LEU A 390 28.09 -5.93 -17.50
N ARG A 391 28.95 -6.62 -18.24
CA ARG A 391 29.64 -6.06 -19.39
C ARG A 391 29.19 -6.77 -20.65
N ILE A 392 28.60 -6.02 -21.57
CA ILE A 392 28.22 -6.54 -22.89
C ILE A 392 29.33 -6.20 -23.88
N ARG A 393 29.82 -7.21 -24.60
CA ARG A 393 30.75 -7.08 -25.72
C ARG A 393 30.39 -8.07 -26.81
N ASP A 394 30.37 -7.60 -28.06
CA ASP A 394 29.95 -8.38 -29.23
C ASP A 394 28.56 -9.01 -29.02
N GLY A 395 27.66 -8.30 -28.34
CA GLY A 395 26.31 -8.81 -28.01
C GLY A 395 26.27 -9.94 -26.98
N THR A 396 27.39 -10.23 -26.29
CA THR A 396 27.47 -11.27 -25.25
C THR A 396 27.89 -10.72 -23.90
N VAL A 397 27.40 -11.32 -22.81
CA VAL A 397 27.84 -11.00 -21.44
C VAL A 397 29.24 -11.53 -21.24
N LYS A 398 30.18 -10.66 -20.88
CA LYS A 398 31.53 -11.04 -20.45
C LYS A 398 31.58 -11.04 -18.93
N HIS A 399 31.98 -12.17 -18.36
CA HIS A 399 32.33 -12.25 -16.95
C HIS A 399 33.71 -11.60 -16.76
N ASN A 400 33.85 -10.70 -15.79
CA ASN A 400 35.17 -10.26 -15.36
C ASN A 400 35.83 -11.48 -14.68
N MET A 401 36.95 -11.95 -15.23
CA MET A 401 37.85 -12.86 -14.52
C MET A 401 38.55 -12.14 -13.38
#